data_AF-A0A0F9L3J2-F1
#
_entry.id   AF-A0A0F9L3J2-F1
#
_cell.length_a   1.000
_cell.length_b   1.000
_cell.length_c   1.000
_cell.angle_alpha   90.00
_cell.angle_beta   90.00
_cell.angle_gamma   90.00
#
_symmetry.space_group_name_H-M   'P 1'
#
loop_
_entity.id
_entity.type
_entity.pdbx_description
1 polymer ?
#
loop_
_entity_poly.entity_id
_entity_poly.type
_entity_poly.pdbx_seq_one_letter_code
_entity_poly.pdbx_strand_id
1 'polypeptide(L)'
;MSENNDNNPMMKASPSIGARLKQKRESKQFSVAEVAAQLRLTKEIIIYLETQQWEKLHGRTYARGYFSSYVRYLNLPYDEMLAVFDDEYLLIEVSPKLNYQSHSVDQKPFPWAMWILIVLAIIIIGIAFQQWQAGFPISDMANDLKESTSELLPSSLQTQSISDDPSSAQIPLDSYTDETNSGADS
;
A
#
# COMPACT_ATOMS: atom_id res chain seq x y z
N MET A 1 -71.02 17.05 -2.09
CA MET A 1 -70.21 15.91 -1.60
C MET A 1 -69.08 15.69 -2.59
N SER A 2 -67.87 16.13 -2.25
CA SER A 2 -66.66 15.76 -2.98
C SER A 2 -65.85 14.87 -2.05
N GLU A 3 -65.79 13.59 -2.38
CA GLU A 3 -64.91 12.60 -1.75
C GLU A 3 -63.47 12.91 -2.21
N ASN A 4 -62.66 13.52 -1.35
CA ASN A 4 -61.22 13.64 -1.60
C ASN A 4 -60.54 12.34 -1.15
N ASN A 5 -60.20 11.54 -2.15
CA ASN A 5 -59.42 10.32 -2.07
C ASN A 5 -57.94 10.67 -1.85
N ASP A 6 -57.54 10.91 -0.60
CA ASP A 6 -56.14 11.13 -0.21
C ASP A 6 -55.38 9.80 -0.03
N ASN A 7 -55.48 8.89 -1.01
CA ASN A 7 -54.70 7.66 -1.04
C ASN A 7 -53.48 7.85 -1.96
N ASN A 8 -52.43 8.48 -1.44
CA ASN A 8 -51.09 8.39 -2.03
C ASN A 8 -50.19 7.46 -1.18
N PRO A 9 -50.12 6.14 -1.48
CA PRO A 9 -49.31 5.21 -0.70
C PRO A 9 -47.85 5.08 -1.18
N MET A 10 -47.31 6.02 -1.96
CA MET A 10 -46.06 5.82 -2.70
C MET A 10 -44.93 6.79 -2.32
N MET A 11 -44.60 6.89 -1.05
CA MET A 11 -43.25 7.30 -0.59
C MET A 11 -42.87 6.50 0.66
N LYS A 12 -42.82 5.17 0.56
CA LYS A 12 -42.08 4.38 1.55
C LYS A 12 -40.59 4.62 1.26
N ALA A 13 -40.02 5.64 1.90
CA ALA A 13 -38.58 5.70 2.07
C ALA A 13 -38.09 4.30 2.52
N SER A 14 -37.02 3.82 1.90
CA SER A 14 -36.43 2.53 2.26
C SER A 14 -36.28 2.47 3.79
N PRO A 15 -36.73 1.38 4.44
CA PRO A 15 -36.70 1.30 5.89
C PRO A 15 -35.25 1.43 6.37
N SER A 16 -35.04 2.23 7.41
CA SER A 16 -33.73 2.44 7.99
C SER A 16 -33.14 1.12 8.51
N ILE A 17 -31.81 1.06 8.70
CA ILE A 17 -31.17 -0.21 9.09
C ILE A 17 -31.70 -0.77 10.42
N GLY A 18 -32.06 0.10 11.37
CA GLY A 18 -32.70 -0.30 12.62
C GLY A 18 -34.11 -0.85 12.41
N ALA A 19 -34.89 -0.22 11.53
CA ALA A 19 -36.22 -0.72 11.17
C ALA A 19 -36.14 -2.09 10.47
N ARG A 20 -35.12 -2.32 9.65
CA ARG A 20 -34.85 -3.63 9.02
C ARG A 20 -34.58 -4.72 10.05
N LEU A 21 -33.79 -4.43 11.10
CA LEU A 21 -33.56 -5.36 12.21
C LEU A 21 -34.88 -5.70 12.92
N LYS A 22 -35.65 -4.68 13.28
CA LYS A 22 -36.94 -4.84 13.96
C LYS A 22 -37.92 -5.69 13.14
N GLN A 23 -38.09 -5.35 11.87
CA GLN A 23 -38.97 -6.07 10.95
C GLN A 23 -38.54 -7.54 10.84
N LYS A 24 -37.24 -7.82 10.75
CA LYS A 24 -36.76 -9.19 10.67
C LYS A 24 -36.98 -9.95 11.98
N ARG A 25 -36.73 -9.32 13.14
CA ARG A 25 -37.05 -9.91 14.46
C ARG A 25 -38.53 -10.28 14.55
N GLU A 26 -39.41 -9.35 14.20
CA GLU A 26 -40.86 -9.54 14.24
C GLU A 26 -41.33 -10.61 13.25
N SER A 27 -40.72 -10.69 12.05
CA SER A 27 -41.01 -11.76 11.08
C SER A 27 -40.64 -13.16 11.59
N LYS A 28 -39.65 -13.24 12.49
CA LYS A 28 -39.26 -14.47 13.19
C LYS A 28 -40.03 -14.69 14.50
N GLN A 29 -40.95 -13.79 14.85
CA GLN A 29 -41.73 -13.80 16.09
C GLN A 29 -40.88 -13.75 17.37
N PHE A 30 -39.64 -13.25 17.29
CA PHE A 30 -38.78 -13.10 18.46
C PHE A 30 -39.16 -11.86 19.27
N SER A 31 -39.20 -12.02 20.59
CA SER A 31 -39.36 -10.88 21.48
C SER A 31 -38.03 -10.16 21.71
N VAL A 32 -38.05 -8.87 22.03
CA VAL A 32 -36.83 -8.11 22.41
C VAL A 32 -36.10 -8.80 23.57
N ALA A 33 -36.85 -9.33 24.54
CA ALA A 33 -36.29 -10.02 25.70
C ALA A 33 -35.56 -11.32 25.32
N GLU A 34 -36.12 -12.08 24.38
CA GLU A 34 -35.54 -13.33 23.88
C GLU A 34 -34.23 -13.08 23.13
N VAL A 35 -34.24 -12.10 22.21
CA VAL A 35 -33.02 -11.70 21.50
C VAL A 35 -31.95 -11.22 22.49
N ALA A 36 -32.33 -10.35 23.44
CA ALA A 36 -31.42 -9.82 24.44
C ALA A 36 -30.75 -10.95 25.26
N ALA A 37 -31.55 -11.93 25.72
CA ALA A 37 -31.04 -13.08 26.44
C ALA A 37 -30.09 -13.92 25.59
N GLN A 38 -30.46 -14.21 24.33
CA GLN A 38 -29.66 -15.04 23.44
C GLN A 38 -28.32 -14.40 23.07
N LEU A 39 -28.31 -13.08 22.86
CA LEU A 39 -27.10 -12.32 22.52
C LEU A 39 -26.29 -11.89 23.75
N ARG A 40 -26.78 -12.17 24.97
CA ARG A 40 -26.22 -11.68 26.24
C ARG A 40 -26.08 -10.16 26.28
N LEU A 41 -27.09 -9.47 25.76
CA LEU A 41 -27.21 -8.01 25.76
C LEU A 41 -28.38 -7.59 26.64
N THR A 42 -28.41 -6.31 27.04
CA THR A 42 -29.59 -5.76 27.72
C THR A 42 -30.70 -5.44 26.72
N LYS A 43 -31.95 -5.36 27.18
CA LYS A 43 -33.09 -5.04 26.31
C LYS A 43 -32.95 -3.66 25.68
N GLU A 44 -32.36 -2.73 26.42
CA GLU A 44 -32.11 -1.36 25.99
C GLU A 44 -31.17 -1.34 24.78
N ILE A 45 -30.12 -2.16 24.75
CA ILE A 45 -29.21 -2.25 23.60
C ILE A 45 -29.97 -2.70 22.35
N ILE A 46 -30.82 -3.73 22.45
CA ILE A 46 -31.63 -4.19 21.32
C ILE A 46 -32.56 -3.08 20.82
N ILE A 47 -33.20 -2.36 21.74
CA ILE A 47 -34.07 -1.23 21.42
C ILE A 47 -33.27 -0.12 20.73
N TYR A 48 -32.10 0.25 21.24
CA TYR A 48 -31.26 1.29 20.65
C TYR A 48 -30.76 0.93 19.25
N LEU A 49 -30.46 -0.35 18.99
CA LEU A 49 -30.15 -0.82 17.64
C LEU A 49 -31.35 -0.71 16.69
N GLU A 50 -32.55 -1.08 17.16
CA GLU A 50 -33.79 -1.01 16.36
C GLU A 50 -34.27 0.43 16.10
N THR A 51 -34.01 1.35 17.03
CA THR A 51 -34.38 2.76 16.93
C THR A 51 -33.25 3.68 16.47
N GLN A 52 -32.07 3.11 16.16
CA GLN A 52 -30.89 3.84 15.68
C GLN A 52 -30.40 4.93 16.63
N GLN A 53 -30.54 4.69 17.94
CA GLN A 53 -30.03 5.57 18.99
C GLN A 53 -28.56 5.23 19.26
N TRP A 54 -27.73 5.44 18.24
CA TRP A 54 -26.31 5.08 18.26
C TRP A 54 -25.54 5.80 19.36
N GLU A 55 -25.95 7.02 19.71
CA GLU A 55 -25.39 7.85 20.78
C GLU A 55 -25.57 7.26 22.18
N LYS A 56 -26.52 6.35 22.37
CA LYS A 56 -26.76 5.65 23.64
C LYS A 56 -25.97 4.36 23.78
N LEU A 57 -25.30 3.93 22.71
CA LEU A 57 -24.41 2.78 22.73
C LEU A 57 -23.03 3.21 23.24
N HIS A 58 -22.23 2.25 23.70
CA HIS A 58 -20.90 2.48 24.27
C HIS A 58 -19.82 2.88 23.24
N GLY A 59 -20.17 3.65 22.20
CA GLY A 59 -19.31 4.04 21.09
C GLY A 59 -19.30 3.07 19.92
N ARG A 60 -18.62 3.46 18.83
CA ARG A 60 -18.71 2.82 17.50
C ARG A 60 -18.32 1.35 17.51
N THR A 61 -17.21 1.01 18.16
CA THR A 61 -16.70 -0.37 18.22
C THR A 61 -17.70 -1.32 18.86
N TYR A 62 -18.29 -0.89 19.98
CA TYR A 62 -19.30 -1.67 20.69
C TYR A 62 -20.60 -1.74 19.89
N ALA A 63 -21.08 -0.62 19.35
CA ALA A 63 -22.25 -0.57 18.50
C ALA A 63 -22.15 -1.54 17.32
N ARG A 64 -21.00 -1.54 16.61
CA ARG A 64 -20.71 -2.46 15.51
C ARG A 64 -20.72 -3.91 15.97
N GLY A 65 -20.13 -4.19 17.14
CA GLY A 65 -20.16 -5.52 17.76
C GLY A 65 -21.58 -6.02 18.02
N TYR A 66 -22.39 -5.24 18.73
CA TYR A 66 -23.78 -5.57 19.04
C TYR A 66 -24.62 -5.75 17.78
N PHE A 67 -24.51 -4.82 16.84
CA PHE A 67 -25.20 -4.86 15.55
C PHE A 67 -24.83 -6.13 14.77
N SER A 68 -23.54 -6.43 14.65
CA SER A 68 -23.06 -7.59 13.91
C SER A 68 -23.53 -8.92 14.50
N SER A 69 -23.57 -9.02 15.84
CA SER A 69 -24.09 -10.19 16.54
C SER A 69 -25.59 -10.38 16.25
N TYR A 70 -26.34 -9.28 16.28
CA TYR A 70 -27.78 -9.30 16.03
C TYR A 70 -28.12 -9.67 14.58
N VAL A 71 -27.40 -9.10 13.60
CA VAL A 71 -27.54 -9.43 12.18
C VAL A 71 -27.32 -10.92 11.92
N ARG A 72 -26.26 -11.51 12.50
CA ARG A 72 -25.97 -12.94 12.41
C ARG A 72 -27.11 -13.78 12.99
N TYR A 73 -27.57 -13.43 14.19
CA TYR A 73 -28.67 -14.14 14.84
C TYR A 73 -29.99 -14.09 14.05
N LEU A 74 -30.26 -12.96 13.40
CA LEU A 74 -31.43 -12.79 12.53
C LEU A 74 -31.26 -13.43 11.14
N ASN A 75 -30.10 -13.99 10.80
CA ASN A 75 -29.76 -14.49 9.47
C ASN A 75 -30.03 -13.45 8.37
N LEU A 76 -29.59 -12.22 8.61
CA LEU A 76 -29.62 -11.14 7.62
C LEU A 76 -28.33 -11.14 6.78
N PRO A 77 -28.32 -10.54 5.57
CA PRO A 77 -27.12 -10.47 4.74
C PRO A 77 -26.04 -9.66 5.46
N TYR A 78 -25.04 -10.35 6.02
CA TYR A 78 -24.12 -9.77 6.98
C TYR A 78 -23.33 -8.59 6.41
N ASP A 79 -22.69 -8.79 5.26
CA ASP A 79 -21.81 -7.79 4.65
C ASP A 79 -22.59 -6.54 4.21
N GLU A 80 -23.79 -6.73 3.63
CA GLU A 80 -24.67 -5.62 3.24
C GLU A 80 -25.13 -4.81 4.45
N MET A 81 -25.58 -5.48 5.52
CA MET A 81 -26.07 -4.79 6.72
C MET A 81 -24.94 -4.00 7.40
N LEU A 82 -23.72 -4.56 7.45
CA LEU A 82 -22.58 -3.89 8.06
C LEU A 82 -22.10 -2.69 7.24
N ALA A 83 -22.09 -2.79 5.90
CA ALA A 83 -21.77 -1.66 5.04
C ALA A 83 -22.73 -0.49 5.29
N VAL A 84 -24.03 -0.75 5.31
CA VAL A 84 -25.04 0.29 5.60
C VAL A 84 -24.88 0.85 7.01
N PHE A 85 -24.59 0.01 8.01
CA PHE A 85 -24.30 0.50 9.36
C PHE A 85 -23.08 1.41 9.40
N ASP A 86 -22.00 1.02 8.73
CA ASP A 86 -20.76 1.80 8.70
C ASP A 86 -21.00 3.18 8.05
N ASP A 87 -21.82 3.26 7.00
CA ASP A 87 -22.23 4.52 6.36
C ASP A 87 -23.14 5.39 7.26
N GLU A 88 -24.20 4.80 7.83
CA GLU A 88 -25.16 5.55 8.65
C GLU A 88 -24.56 6.06 9.97
N TYR A 89 -23.64 5.29 10.58
CA TYR A 89 -22.99 5.67 11.83
C TYR A 89 -22.04 6.87 11.62
N LEU A 90 -21.32 6.91 10.49
CA LEU A 90 -20.40 8.00 10.18
C LEU A 90 -21.13 9.35 10.05
N LEU A 91 -22.35 9.37 9.51
CA LEU A 91 -23.15 10.60 9.39
C LEU A 91 -23.43 11.27 10.75
N ILE A 92 -23.41 10.51 11.84
CA ILE A 92 -23.67 11.01 13.20
C ILE A 92 -22.39 11.52 13.85
N GLU A 93 -21.24 10.90 13.55
CA GLU A 93 -19.93 11.35 14.03
C GLU A 93 -19.48 12.70 13.42
N VAL A 94 -19.99 13.09 12.25
CA VAL A 94 -19.72 14.42 11.65
C VAL A 94 -20.34 15.57 12.46
N SER A 95 -21.25 15.29 13.41
CA SER A 95 -21.69 16.27 14.41
C SER A 95 -20.67 16.33 15.56
N PRO A 96 -19.99 17.48 15.79
CA PRO A 96 -18.76 17.50 16.57
C PRO A 96 -19.06 17.31 18.07
N LYS A 97 -18.95 16.07 18.55
CA LYS A 97 -18.63 15.78 19.93
C LYS A 97 -17.24 15.16 19.95
N LEU A 98 -16.26 16.05 20.08
CA LEU A 98 -14.83 15.75 20.15
C LEU A 98 -14.54 14.81 21.33
N ASN A 99 -14.48 13.51 21.07
CA ASN A 99 -13.43 12.62 21.56
C ASN A 99 -13.68 11.24 20.98
N TYR A 100 -12.99 10.87 19.90
CA TYR A 100 -12.74 9.46 19.65
C TYR A 100 -11.45 9.28 18.84
N GLN A 101 -10.49 8.61 19.46
CA GLN A 101 -9.36 8.01 18.77
C GLN A 101 -9.90 6.95 17.83
N SER A 102 -10.12 7.31 16.57
CA SER A 102 -10.40 6.38 15.50
C SER A 102 -9.06 5.78 15.06
N HIS A 103 -8.79 4.53 15.45
CA HIS A 103 -8.01 3.64 14.59
C HIS A 103 -8.85 3.41 13.35
N SER A 104 -8.51 4.12 12.26
CA SER A 104 -8.99 3.77 10.93
C SER A 104 -8.60 2.31 10.70
N VAL A 105 -9.60 1.45 10.48
CA VAL A 105 -9.36 0.20 9.78
C VAL A 105 -9.07 0.62 8.35
N ASP A 106 -7.80 0.91 8.09
CA ASP A 106 -7.27 0.98 6.75
C ASP A 106 -7.66 -0.33 6.08
N GLN A 107 -8.53 -0.23 5.08
CA GLN A 107 -8.70 -1.25 4.05
C GLN A 107 -7.33 -1.39 3.40
N LYS A 108 -6.48 -2.25 3.96
CA LYS A 108 -5.13 -2.50 3.45
C LYS A 108 -5.29 -2.98 2.01
N PRO A 109 -4.75 -2.27 1.00
CA PRO A 109 -4.77 -2.79 -0.35
C PRO A 109 -4.05 -4.14 -0.32
N PHE A 110 -4.78 -5.16 -0.73
CA PHE A 110 -4.38 -6.55 -0.74
C PHE A 110 -2.96 -6.68 -1.37
N PRO A 111 -2.06 -7.54 -0.85
CA PRO A 111 -0.63 -7.53 -1.20
C PRO A 111 -0.29 -7.92 -2.65
N TRP A 112 -1.28 -8.22 -3.50
CA TRP A 112 -1.09 -8.56 -4.91
C TRP A 112 -0.51 -7.41 -5.75
N ALA A 113 -0.78 -6.15 -5.38
CA ALA A 113 -0.20 -4.98 -6.05
C ALA A 113 1.34 -4.94 -5.92
N MET A 114 1.88 -5.42 -4.79
CA MET A 114 3.32 -5.54 -4.58
C MET A 114 3.93 -6.64 -5.46
N TRP A 115 3.24 -7.77 -5.64
CA TRP A 115 3.65 -8.82 -6.57
C TRP A 115 3.62 -8.35 -8.02
N ILE A 116 2.61 -7.55 -8.42
CA ILE A 116 2.55 -6.91 -9.74
C ILE A 116 3.73 -5.97 -9.98
N LEU A 117 4.12 -5.17 -8.98
CA LEU A 117 5.30 -4.30 -9.10
C LEU A 117 6.60 -5.11 -9.20
N ILE A 118 6.73 -6.20 -8.46
CA ILE A 118 7.89 -7.09 -8.53
C ILE A 118 8.01 -7.73 -9.91
N VAL A 119 6.91 -8.24 -10.47
CA VAL A 119 6.88 -8.81 -11.82
C VAL A 119 7.24 -7.76 -12.87
N LEU A 120 6.70 -6.54 -12.75
CA LEU A 120 7.01 -5.44 -13.65
C LEU A 120 8.50 -5.06 -13.59
N ALA A 121 9.09 -5.00 -12.39
CA ALA A 121 10.50 -4.71 -12.20
C ALA A 121 11.41 -5.78 -12.85
N ILE A 122 11.07 -7.07 -12.70
CA ILE A 122 11.81 -8.19 -13.31
C ILE A 122 11.79 -8.08 -14.84
N ILE A 123 10.63 -7.71 -15.43
CA ILE A 123 10.50 -7.51 -16.88
C ILE A 123 11.43 -6.39 -17.36
N ILE A 124 11.45 -5.24 -16.67
CA ILE A 124 12.30 -4.10 -17.01
C ILE A 124 13.79 -4.48 -16.95
N ILE A 125 14.19 -5.19 -15.89
CA ILE A 125 15.57 -5.67 -15.72
C ILE A 125 15.95 -6.66 -16.82
N GLY A 126 15.05 -7.57 -17.20
CA GLY A 126 15.26 -8.51 -18.30
C GLY A 126 15.44 -7.82 -19.66
N ILE A 127 14.71 -6.74 -19.93
CA ILE A 127 14.86 -5.93 -21.14
C ILE A 127 16.20 -5.17 -21.12
N ALA A 128 16.55 -4.56 -19.99
CA ALA A 128 17.82 -3.85 -19.84
C ALA A 128 19.03 -4.79 -20.02
N PHE A 129 18.94 -6.02 -19.50
CA PHE A 129 19.97 -7.04 -19.68
C PHE A 129 20.13 -7.47 -21.15
N GLN A 130 19.03 -7.62 -21.88
CA GLN A 130 19.07 -7.88 -23.33
C GLN A 130 19.71 -6.73 -24.11
N GLN A 131 19.36 -5.47 -23.78
CA GLN A 131 19.98 -4.30 -24.40
C GLN A 131 21.48 -4.18 -24.08
N TRP A 132 21.92 -4.62 -22.90
CA TRP A 132 23.33 -4.66 -22.56
C TRP A 132 24.12 -5.68 -23.40
N GLN A 133 23.52 -6.82 -23.74
CA GLN A 133 24.13 -7.78 -24.68
C GLN A 133 24.14 -7.27 -26.13
N ALA A 134 23.16 -6.43 -26.51
CA ALA A 134 23.09 -5.88 -27.86
C ALA A 134 24.24 -4.90 -28.17
N GLY A 135 24.90 -4.35 -27.14
CA GLY A 135 25.92 -3.31 -27.30
C GLY A 135 25.32 -2.01 -27.86
N PHE A 136 25.73 -0.86 -27.34
CA PHE A 136 25.37 0.40 -27.99
C PHE A 136 26.01 0.42 -29.39
N PRO A 137 25.25 0.62 -30.49
CA PRO A 137 25.85 0.76 -31.82
C PRO A 137 26.58 2.10 -31.91
N ILE A 138 27.84 2.13 -31.45
CA ILE A 138 28.78 3.25 -31.65
C ILE A 138 29.39 3.18 -33.07
N SER A 139 29.10 2.13 -33.85
CA SER A 139 29.68 1.88 -35.18
C SER A 139 29.34 2.95 -36.22
N ASP A 140 28.25 3.68 -36.08
CA ASP A 140 27.80 4.63 -37.11
C ASP A 140 28.48 6.00 -37.01
N MET A 141 29.13 6.32 -35.88
CA MET A 141 29.88 7.59 -35.70
C MET A 141 31.36 7.48 -36.10
N ALA A 142 31.90 6.26 -36.19
CA ALA A 142 33.31 6.03 -36.49
C ALA A 142 33.64 6.08 -38.00
N ASN A 143 32.65 5.90 -38.87
CA ASN A 143 32.85 5.94 -40.33
C ASN A 143 32.92 7.38 -40.85
N ASP A 144 32.18 8.30 -40.25
CA ASP A 144 32.15 9.73 -40.64
C ASP A 144 33.47 10.46 -40.32
N LEU A 145 34.19 10.02 -39.28
CA LEU A 145 35.49 10.58 -38.89
C LEU A 145 36.68 9.99 -39.69
N LYS A 146 36.50 8.81 -40.30
CA LYS A 146 37.56 8.16 -41.10
C LYS A 146 37.68 8.74 -42.50
N GLU A 147 36.60 9.24 -43.07
CA GLU A 147 36.59 9.80 -44.42
C GLU A 147 37.28 11.17 -44.48
N SER A 148 37.25 11.95 -43.39
CA SER A 148 37.91 13.27 -43.32
C SER A 148 39.43 13.24 -43.04
N THR A 149 40.01 12.10 -42.65
CA THR A 149 41.41 12.03 -42.21
C THR A 149 42.36 11.37 -43.23
N SER A 150 41.85 10.73 -44.29
CA SER A 150 42.68 9.98 -45.26
C SER A 150 43.41 10.81 -46.32
N GLU A 151 43.21 12.13 -46.40
CA GLU A 151 43.80 12.94 -47.50
C GLU A 151 45.16 13.60 -47.20
N LEU A 152 45.71 13.49 -45.98
CA LEU A 152 46.94 14.21 -45.60
C LEU A 152 48.06 13.27 -45.10
N LEU A 153 48.69 12.57 -46.04
CA LEU A 153 49.97 11.84 -45.93
C LEU A 153 51.11 12.83 -45.53
N PRO A 154 52.27 12.40 -44.96
CA PRO A 154 53.07 11.29 -45.50
C PRO A 154 53.85 10.38 -44.54
N SER A 155 54.11 9.20 -45.10
CA SER A 155 55.06 8.15 -44.70
C SER A 155 56.51 8.64 -44.64
N SER A 156 57.27 8.10 -43.66
CA SER A 156 58.75 7.87 -43.60
C SER A 156 59.17 8.00 -42.11
N LEU A 157 59.94 7.15 -41.43
CA LEU A 157 60.80 6.00 -41.72
C LEU A 157 60.83 5.05 -40.50
N GLN A 158 60.85 3.74 -40.75
CA GLN A 158 61.35 2.72 -39.83
C GLN A 158 62.89 2.76 -39.74
N THR A 159 63.46 2.51 -38.56
CA THR A 159 64.75 1.80 -38.41
C THR A 159 64.80 1.14 -37.03
N GLN A 160 64.84 -0.20 -37.05
CA GLN A 160 65.16 -1.13 -35.96
C GLN A 160 66.68 -1.23 -35.74
N SER A 161 67.09 -1.59 -34.52
CA SER A 161 68.22 -2.50 -34.18
C SER A 161 68.11 -2.80 -32.66
N ILE A 162 67.69 -4.00 -32.20
CA ILE A 162 68.48 -5.23 -31.92
C ILE A 162 69.71 -4.91 -31.04
N SER A 163 69.61 -5.04 -29.71
CA SER A 163 69.89 -6.21 -28.84
C SER A 163 71.38 -6.43 -28.53
N ASP A 164 71.74 -6.42 -27.24
CA ASP A 164 72.49 -7.47 -26.52
C ASP A 164 72.99 -7.00 -25.13
N ASP A 165 72.57 -7.71 -24.09
CA ASP A 165 73.10 -7.80 -22.71
C ASP A 165 73.82 -9.19 -22.64
N PRO A 166 74.84 -9.51 -21.79
CA PRO A 166 75.01 -9.06 -20.41
C PRO A 166 76.45 -8.94 -19.83
N SER A 167 76.49 -8.56 -18.56
CA SER A 167 77.48 -8.99 -17.55
C SER A 167 78.86 -8.32 -17.54
N SER A 168 79.06 -7.43 -16.58
CA SER A 168 80.34 -7.26 -15.87
C SER A 168 80.07 -6.72 -14.47
N ALA A 169 80.44 -7.52 -13.47
CA ALA A 169 80.39 -7.23 -12.04
C ALA A 169 81.23 -5.99 -11.66
N GLN A 170 80.90 -5.34 -10.54
CA GLN A 170 81.73 -5.21 -9.31
C GLN A 170 80.97 -4.39 -8.23
N ILE A 171 80.93 -4.90 -6.99
CA ILE A 171 80.50 -4.23 -5.74
C ILE A 171 81.76 -4.09 -4.86
N PRO A 172 82.04 -2.93 -4.26
CA PRO A 172 82.11 -2.78 -2.79
C PRO A 172 81.38 -1.50 -2.29
N LEU A 173 80.46 -1.52 -1.33
CA LEU A 173 80.57 -1.59 0.15
C LEU A 173 81.31 -0.39 0.80
N ASP A 174 80.56 0.56 1.38
CA ASP A 174 80.90 1.49 2.48
C ASP A 174 79.56 2.09 2.99
N SER A 175 79.02 1.69 4.15
CA SER A 175 79.22 2.21 5.52
C SER A 175 78.37 3.44 5.91
N TYR A 176 77.65 3.33 7.05
CA TYR A 176 77.32 4.40 8.03
C TYR A 176 76.34 5.52 7.55
N THR A 177 75.30 6.01 8.25
CA THR A 177 74.88 6.04 9.67
C THR A 177 73.36 6.12 9.82
N ASP A 178 72.91 5.62 10.97
CA ASP A 178 71.69 5.92 11.71
C ASP A 178 71.58 7.42 12.06
N GLU A 179 70.40 8.05 11.88
CA GLU A 179 69.98 9.19 12.69
C GLU A 179 68.49 9.09 13.01
N THR A 180 68.24 8.79 14.28
CA THR A 180 67.00 8.94 15.02
C THR A 180 66.60 10.41 15.19
N ASN A 181 65.28 10.61 15.35
CA ASN A 181 64.65 11.57 16.28
C ASN A 181 64.08 12.89 15.72
N SER A 182 62.76 12.93 15.60
CA SER A 182 61.88 14.06 15.94
C SER A 182 60.47 13.47 16.08
N GLY A 183 59.76 13.48 17.20
CA GLY A 183 59.55 14.57 18.15
C GLY A 183 58.07 15.00 18.06
N ALA A 184 57.46 15.29 19.21
CA ALA A 184 56.08 15.76 19.44
C ALA A 184 54.97 14.67 19.42
N ASP A 185 54.54 14.07 20.54
CA ASP A 185 54.08 14.60 21.84
C ASP A 185 52.58 14.96 21.86
N SER A 186 51.91 14.38 22.87
CA SER A 186 50.70 14.77 23.61
C SER A 186 49.39 15.13 22.89
#